data_AF-A0A7Y4VVL6-F1
#
_entry.id   AF-A0A7Y4VVL6-F1
#
_cell.length_a   1.000
_cell.length_b   1.000
_cell.length_c   1.000
_cell.angle_alpha   90.00
_cell.angle_beta   90.00
_cell.angle_gamma   90.00
#
_symmetry.space_group_name_H-M   'P 1'
#
loop_
_entity.id
_entity.type
_entity.pdbx_description
1 polymer ?
#
loop_
_entity_poly.entity_id
_entity_poly.type
_entity_poly.pdbx_seq_one_letter_code
_entity_poly.pdbx_strand_id
1 'polypeptide(L)'
;MASALVIGILTLMPTPTGGDSTVGRSLLLTDIVLNVLLFMPFGGGLALTGRTPVRAALVAATVSVMIELCQLSWIPGRDASIHDVVTNTLGGGLGAIIVAGWGRRAAVWRRLGPAIAAAAVVAWNVGGLLIAPGVPSGNGWYGQWAHEFARTTLFPGRIVSFQVRGLPIPDGPIAATDALQAKLGATDTVRAVVVLTTGRAFTGRAQLAGVVSPTGGDFLGLWQQGQSVLGFPRLRMTNAGLRGPVFIVREAIPEQAGDSVTVSMEWSLRHVTLSAESRIGRKEQRLTLTPEVFWAGFLPFDYDLGGTNWWISVLAAGAVFFPIGLGLTRRAAWGLGVSVLTLAGGPFLLGCAASSALTWVLGLAAATCGILLGRLLRF
;
A
#
# COMPACT_ATOMS: atom_id res chain seq x y z
N MET A 1 -2.00 29.80 -3.07
CA MET A 1 -0.85 29.87 -2.15
C MET A 1 -0.83 28.69 -1.18
N ALA A 2 -1.92 28.36 -0.48
CA ALA A 2 -1.96 27.22 0.47
C ALA A 2 -1.48 25.87 -0.14
N SER A 3 -1.94 25.49 -1.33
CA SER A 3 -1.51 24.23 -1.96
C SER A 3 0.00 24.19 -2.26
N ALA A 4 0.59 25.31 -2.71
CA ALA A 4 2.02 25.38 -2.97
C ALA A 4 2.86 25.24 -1.69
N LEU A 5 2.37 25.80 -0.57
CA LEU A 5 2.99 25.65 0.74
C LEU A 5 2.95 24.19 1.21
N VAL A 6 1.78 23.54 1.11
CA VAL A 6 1.62 22.12 1.46
C VAL A 6 2.53 21.24 0.61
N ILE A 7 2.61 21.50 -0.69
CA ILE A 7 3.54 20.80 -1.60
C ILE A 7 4.98 20.98 -1.09
N GLY A 8 5.42 22.22 -0.86
CA GLY A 8 6.78 22.48 -0.40
C GLY A 8 7.10 21.81 0.94
N ILE A 9 6.17 21.80 1.89
CA ILE A 9 6.35 21.10 3.18
C ILE A 9 6.49 19.59 2.96
N LEU A 10 5.58 18.98 2.20
CA LEU A 10 5.54 17.53 2.01
C LEU A 10 6.73 17.01 1.18
N THR A 11 7.23 17.78 0.22
CA THR A 11 8.33 17.34 -0.66
C THR A 11 9.71 17.69 -0.12
N LEU A 12 9.84 18.74 0.69
CA LEU A 12 11.13 19.18 1.23
C LEU A 12 11.40 18.70 2.66
N MET A 13 10.46 17.96 3.27
CA MET A 13 10.72 17.31 4.56
C MET A 13 11.72 16.15 4.39
N PRO A 14 12.76 16.09 5.25
CA PRO A 14 13.68 14.95 5.28
C PRO A 14 12.89 13.66 5.50
N THR A 15 13.17 12.65 4.71
CA THR A 15 12.66 11.30 4.98
C THR A 15 13.40 10.74 6.18
N PRO A 16 12.70 10.18 7.19
CA PRO A 16 13.35 9.47 8.29
C PRO A 16 14.33 8.44 7.72
N THR A 17 15.58 8.52 8.12
CA THR A 17 16.72 7.90 7.44
C THR A 17 16.82 6.37 7.56
N GLY A 18 15.79 5.68 8.08
CA GLY A 18 15.89 4.27 8.52
C GLY A 18 14.85 3.27 7.99
N GLY A 19 14.06 3.60 6.97
CA GLY A 19 12.93 2.76 6.54
C GLY A 19 13.08 1.97 5.23
N ASP A 20 13.85 2.46 4.26
CA ASP A 20 13.80 1.92 2.89
C ASP A 20 14.67 0.67 2.73
N SER A 21 14.07 -0.49 3.00
CA SER A 21 14.56 -1.80 2.58
C SER A 21 14.54 -1.91 1.04
N THR A 22 15.65 -1.49 0.42
CA THR A 22 16.48 -2.21 -0.59
C THR A 22 15.86 -3.02 -1.74
N VAL A 23 14.58 -2.93 -2.06
CA VAL A 23 14.07 -3.44 -3.35
C VAL A 23 13.94 -2.27 -4.32
N GLY A 24 14.66 -2.34 -5.43
CA GLY A 24 14.86 -1.26 -6.41
C GLY A 24 13.67 -0.34 -6.58
N ARG A 25 13.91 0.97 -6.44
CA ARG A 25 12.97 2.09 -6.69
C ARG A 25 12.57 2.21 -8.17
N SER A 26 12.27 1.11 -8.85
CA SER A 26 11.64 1.15 -10.16
C SER A 26 10.22 1.67 -9.97
N LEU A 27 9.97 2.93 -10.36
CA LEU A 27 8.65 3.54 -10.60
C LEU A 27 7.51 2.87 -9.83
N LEU A 28 7.46 3.09 -8.51
CA LEU A 28 6.33 2.57 -7.73
C LEU A 28 5.07 3.30 -8.18
N LEU A 29 4.02 2.55 -8.50
CA LEU A 29 2.72 3.10 -8.88
C LEU A 29 2.19 4.05 -7.79
N THR A 30 2.50 3.77 -6.53
CA THR A 30 2.20 4.64 -5.39
C THR A 30 2.78 6.05 -5.58
N ASP A 31 4.05 6.16 -6.00
CA ASP A 31 4.72 7.46 -6.15
C ASP A 31 4.08 8.27 -7.29
N ILE A 32 3.77 7.61 -8.40
CA ILE A 32 3.06 8.22 -9.54
C ILE A 32 1.70 8.79 -9.09
N VAL A 33 0.90 7.96 -8.41
CA VAL A 33 -0.45 8.36 -7.98
C VAL A 33 -0.39 9.48 -6.96
N LEU A 34 0.53 9.41 -5.99
CA LEU A 34 0.69 10.43 -4.97
C LEU A 34 1.13 11.78 -5.55
N ASN A 35 2.09 11.78 -6.46
CA ASN A 35 2.56 13.00 -7.13
C ASN A 35 1.42 13.69 -7.93
N VAL A 36 0.65 12.89 -8.68
CA VAL A 36 -0.53 13.39 -9.41
C VAL A 36 -1.55 13.99 -8.44
N LEU A 37 -1.90 13.27 -7.36
CA LEU A 37 -2.88 13.75 -6.38
C LEU A 37 -2.40 14.99 -5.62
N LEU A 38 -1.09 15.08 -5.34
CA LEU A 38 -0.47 16.20 -4.62
C LEU A 38 -0.54 17.50 -5.45
N PHE A 39 -0.29 17.43 -6.76
CA PHE A 39 -0.34 18.61 -7.63
C PHE A 39 -1.72 18.94 -8.20
N MET A 40 -2.69 18.02 -8.11
CA MET A 40 -4.05 18.25 -8.61
C MET A 40 -4.75 19.46 -7.96
N PRO A 41 -4.74 19.65 -6.63
CA PRO A 41 -5.28 20.86 -6.00
C PRO A 41 -4.59 22.14 -6.45
N PHE A 42 -3.27 22.10 -6.68
CA PHE A 42 -2.51 23.25 -7.16
C PHE A 42 -2.94 23.68 -8.57
N GLY A 43 -3.08 22.72 -9.48
CA GLY A 43 -3.64 22.93 -10.81
C GLY A 43 -5.06 23.50 -10.80
N GLY A 44 -5.91 22.94 -9.94
CA GLY A 44 -7.27 23.43 -9.73
C GLY A 44 -7.30 24.89 -9.25
N GLY A 45 -6.45 25.24 -8.29
CA GLY A 45 -6.29 26.61 -7.81
C GLY A 45 -5.85 27.58 -8.91
N LEU A 46 -4.90 27.18 -9.77
CA LEU A 46 -4.50 28.00 -10.91
C LEU A 46 -5.65 28.20 -11.91
N ALA A 47 -6.46 27.17 -12.16
CA ALA A 47 -7.64 27.31 -13.01
C ALA A 47 -8.69 28.29 -12.43
N LEU A 48 -8.88 28.31 -11.11
CA LEU A 48 -9.75 29.31 -10.44
C LEU A 48 -9.25 30.74 -10.66
N THR A 49 -7.94 30.95 -10.85
CA THR A 49 -7.37 32.26 -11.22
C THR A 49 -7.46 32.58 -12.71
N GLY A 50 -8.22 31.79 -13.49
CA GLY A 50 -8.43 32.00 -14.92
C GLY A 50 -7.31 31.44 -15.82
N ARG A 51 -6.39 30.63 -15.29
CA ARG A 51 -5.33 30.02 -16.11
C ARG A 51 -5.86 28.84 -16.92
N THR A 52 -5.36 28.69 -18.15
CA THR A 52 -5.66 27.52 -18.98
C THR A 52 -4.97 26.26 -18.42
N PRO A 53 -5.50 25.06 -18.68
CA PRO A 53 -4.86 23.82 -18.23
C PRO A 53 -3.41 23.66 -18.69
N VAL A 54 -3.09 24.10 -19.90
CA VAL A 54 -1.71 24.08 -20.42
C VAL A 54 -0.80 24.98 -19.58
N ARG A 55 -1.24 26.20 -19.26
CA ARG A 55 -0.47 27.11 -18.40
C ARG A 55 -0.34 26.56 -16.98
N ALA A 56 -1.39 25.93 -16.44
CA ALA A 56 -1.34 25.30 -15.13
C ALA A 56 -0.34 24.13 -15.10
N ALA A 57 -0.32 23.29 -16.14
CA ALA A 57 0.66 22.21 -16.29
C ALA A 57 2.09 22.77 -16.40
N LEU A 58 2.34 23.80 -17.20
CA LEU A 58 3.66 24.43 -17.32
C LEU A 58 4.15 25.01 -15.98
N VAL A 59 3.27 25.69 -15.23
CA VAL A 59 3.61 26.21 -13.91
C VAL A 59 3.89 25.07 -12.93
N ALA A 60 3.09 24.00 -12.95
CA ALA A 60 3.35 22.80 -12.16
C ALA A 60 4.70 22.15 -12.50
N ALA A 61 5.05 22.08 -13.80
CA ALA A 61 6.34 21.58 -14.27
C ALA A 61 7.50 22.44 -13.72
N THR A 62 7.41 23.76 -13.83
CA THR A 62 8.42 24.68 -13.29
C THR A 62 8.60 24.51 -11.79
N VAL A 63 7.50 24.48 -11.02
CA VAL A 63 7.54 24.27 -9.57
C VAL A 63 8.17 22.91 -9.24
N SER A 64 7.81 21.86 -9.97
CA SER A 64 8.38 20.53 -9.76
C SER A 64 9.88 20.49 -10.04
N VAL A 65 10.35 21.09 -11.14
CA VAL A 65 11.79 21.19 -11.44
C VAL A 65 12.54 21.92 -10.33
N MET A 66 11.96 22.99 -9.79
CA MET A 66 12.57 23.69 -8.65
C MET A 66 12.67 22.79 -7.41
N ILE A 67 11.63 22.00 -7.11
CA ILE A 67 11.65 21.05 -5.99
C ILE A 67 12.73 19.98 -6.18
N GLU A 68 12.83 19.38 -7.36
CA GLU A 68 13.85 18.38 -7.68
C GLU A 68 15.27 18.94 -7.52
N LEU A 69 15.52 20.16 -8.03
CA LEU A 69 16.80 20.84 -7.85
C LEU A 69 17.09 21.12 -6.38
N CYS A 70 16.06 21.45 -5.59
CA CYS A 70 16.20 21.65 -4.16
C CYS A 70 16.56 20.36 -3.42
N GLN A 71 15.89 19.26 -3.76
CA GLN A 71 16.17 17.95 -3.17
C GLN A 71 17.58 17.48 -3.51
N LEU A 72 17.99 17.62 -4.77
CA LEU A 72 19.32 17.28 -5.25
C LEU A 72 20.43 18.05 -4.51
N SER A 73 20.18 19.33 -4.22
CA SER A 73 21.22 20.24 -3.70
C SER A 73 21.25 20.34 -2.18
N TRP A 74 20.09 20.22 -1.51
CA TRP A 74 19.95 20.58 -0.09
C TRP A 74 19.35 19.51 0.81
N ILE A 75 18.85 18.39 0.28
CA ILE A 75 18.18 17.36 1.09
C ILE A 75 18.92 16.02 0.98
N PRO A 76 19.88 15.75 1.90
CA PRO A 76 20.63 14.49 1.90
C PRO A 76 19.71 13.27 1.91
N GLY A 77 19.96 12.33 0.99
CA GLY A 77 19.23 11.07 0.90
C GLY A 77 17.94 11.11 0.07
N ARG A 78 17.65 12.23 -0.62
CA ARG A 78 16.65 12.28 -1.70
C ARG A 78 17.34 12.18 -3.06
N ASP A 79 16.72 11.45 -3.96
CA ASP A 79 17.15 11.34 -5.36
C ASP A 79 16.23 12.20 -6.21
N ALA A 80 16.79 13.07 -7.05
CA ALA A 80 16.01 13.82 -8.00
C ALA A 80 15.51 12.92 -9.14
N SER A 81 14.25 13.08 -9.54
CA SER A 81 13.55 12.18 -10.46
C SER A 81 12.82 12.95 -11.56
N ILE A 82 13.13 12.64 -12.82
CA ILE A 82 12.37 13.15 -13.99
C ILE A 82 10.92 12.67 -13.93
N HIS A 83 10.67 11.48 -13.38
CA HIS A 83 9.34 10.93 -13.25
C HIS A 83 8.46 11.76 -12.31
N ASP A 84 9.04 12.36 -11.27
CA ASP A 84 8.31 13.22 -10.34
C ASP A 84 7.88 14.51 -11.05
N VAL A 85 8.75 15.10 -11.87
CA VAL A 85 8.39 16.26 -12.72
C VAL A 85 7.23 15.94 -13.66
N VAL A 86 7.28 14.81 -14.35
CA VAL A 86 6.21 14.40 -15.29
C VAL A 86 4.89 14.19 -14.56
N THR A 87 4.90 13.46 -13.44
CA THR A 87 3.69 13.11 -12.69
C THR A 87 3.06 14.33 -11.99
N ASN A 88 3.87 15.21 -11.42
CA ASN A 88 3.42 16.49 -10.87
C ASN A 88 2.83 17.42 -11.95
N THR A 89 3.45 17.46 -13.14
CA THR A 89 2.93 18.20 -14.30
C THR A 89 1.56 17.68 -14.73
N LEU A 90 1.40 16.35 -14.81
CA LEU A 90 0.12 15.71 -15.11
C LEU A 90 -0.92 16.03 -14.04
N GLY A 91 -0.57 15.97 -12.76
CA GLY A 91 -1.44 16.37 -11.64
C GLY A 91 -1.94 17.80 -11.79
N GLY A 92 -1.03 18.75 -12.01
CA GLY A 92 -1.38 20.17 -12.21
C GLY A 92 -2.27 20.40 -13.44
N GLY A 93 -2.01 19.70 -14.54
CA GLY A 93 -2.87 19.74 -15.73
C GLY A 93 -4.27 19.17 -15.46
N LEU A 94 -4.36 17.99 -14.86
CA LEU A 94 -5.62 17.30 -14.55
C LEU A 94 -6.49 18.12 -13.60
N GLY A 95 -5.91 18.65 -12.53
CA GLY A 95 -6.62 19.52 -11.58
C GLY A 95 -7.22 20.75 -12.25
N ALA A 96 -6.45 21.38 -13.15
CA ALA A 96 -6.93 22.52 -13.91
C ALA A 96 -8.05 22.15 -14.90
N ILE A 97 -7.96 21.00 -15.57
CA ILE A 97 -9.02 20.49 -16.46
C ILE A 97 -10.32 20.25 -15.68
N ILE A 98 -10.22 19.61 -14.52
CA ILE A 98 -11.36 19.28 -13.65
C ILE A 98 -12.09 20.58 -13.26
N VAL A 99 -11.35 21.56 -12.74
CA VAL A 99 -11.93 22.82 -12.26
C VAL A 99 -12.41 23.72 -13.39
N ALA A 100 -11.59 23.96 -14.42
CA ALA A 100 -11.98 24.84 -15.55
C ALA A 100 -13.18 24.29 -16.33
N GLY A 101 -13.34 22.96 -16.34
CA GLY A 101 -14.47 22.28 -16.96
C GLY A 101 -15.72 22.22 -16.09
N TRP A 102 -15.63 22.43 -14.77
CA TRP A 102 -16.70 22.09 -13.82
C TRP A 102 -18.05 22.75 -14.14
N GLY A 103 -18.08 24.09 -14.26
CA GLY A 103 -19.33 24.83 -14.50
C GLY A 103 -19.87 24.76 -15.93
N ARG A 104 -18.98 24.74 -16.93
CA ARG A 104 -19.36 24.75 -18.36
C ARG A 104 -19.65 23.35 -18.92
N ARG A 105 -19.19 22.29 -18.26
CA ARG A 105 -19.28 20.91 -18.75
C ARG A 105 -20.08 20.00 -17.83
N ALA A 106 -21.05 20.54 -17.09
CA ALA A 106 -22.03 19.72 -16.39
C ALA A 106 -22.55 18.60 -17.30
N ALA A 107 -22.91 18.92 -18.56
CA ALA A 107 -23.32 17.94 -19.56
C ALA A 107 -22.30 16.82 -19.86
N VAL A 108 -20.99 17.09 -19.83
CA VAL A 108 -19.94 16.08 -20.05
C VAL A 108 -19.83 15.17 -18.83
N TRP A 109 -19.76 15.74 -17.63
CA TRP A 109 -19.73 14.97 -16.38
C TRP A 109 -20.96 14.07 -16.23
N ARG A 110 -22.13 14.51 -16.70
CA ARG A 110 -23.33 13.66 -16.79
C ARG A 110 -23.18 12.45 -17.69
N ARG A 111 -22.49 12.62 -18.83
CA ARG A 111 -22.20 11.52 -19.75
C ARG A 111 -21.13 10.58 -19.21
N LEU A 112 -20.15 11.13 -18.48
CA LEU A 112 -19.06 10.35 -17.88
C LEU A 112 -19.44 9.70 -16.56
N GLY A 113 -20.50 10.15 -15.88
CA GLY A 113 -20.91 9.64 -14.56
C GLY A 113 -21.00 8.12 -14.48
N PRO A 114 -21.72 7.43 -15.38
CA PRO A 114 -21.76 5.97 -15.40
C PRO A 114 -20.39 5.32 -15.60
N ALA A 115 -19.52 5.91 -16.43
CA ALA A 115 -18.16 5.40 -16.63
C ALA A 115 -17.29 5.57 -15.39
N ILE A 116 -17.44 6.69 -14.65
CA ILE A 116 -16.76 6.92 -13.37
C ILE A 116 -17.24 5.90 -12.32
N ALA A 117 -18.55 5.68 -12.22
CA ALA A 117 -19.11 4.68 -11.32
C ALA A 117 -18.61 3.27 -11.66
N ALA A 118 -18.60 2.91 -12.95
CA ALA A 118 -18.05 1.63 -13.41
C ALA A 118 -16.56 1.50 -13.08
N ALA A 119 -15.76 2.55 -13.31
CA ALA A 119 -14.33 2.56 -12.95
C ALA A 119 -14.11 2.39 -11.45
N ALA A 120 -14.94 3.00 -10.60
CA ALA A 120 -14.87 2.81 -9.15
C ALA A 120 -15.20 1.37 -8.72
N VAL A 121 -16.22 0.75 -9.32
CA VAL A 121 -16.54 -0.68 -9.10
C VAL A 121 -15.38 -1.57 -9.54
N VAL A 122 -14.80 -1.31 -10.71
CA VAL A 122 -13.64 -2.05 -11.20
C VAL A 122 -12.46 -1.88 -10.25
N ALA A 123 -12.15 -0.66 -9.82
CA ALA A 123 -11.04 -0.38 -8.89
C ALA A 123 -11.21 -1.13 -7.56
N TRP A 124 -12.42 -1.21 -7.01
CA TRP A 124 -12.70 -1.98 -5.80
C TRP A 124 -12.41 -3.48 -5.99
N ASN A 125 -12.90 -4.07 -7.09
CA ASN A 125 -12.69 -5.49 -7.38
C ASN A 125 -11.23 -5.81 -7.73
N VAL A 126 -10.57 -4.95 -8.48
CA VAL A 126 -9.12 -5.04 -8.73
C VAL A 126 -8.36 -4.96 -7.40
N GLY A 127 -8.78 -4.09 -6.48
CA GLY A 127 -8.22 -4.04 -5.13
C GLY A 127 -8.35 -5.37 -4.39
N GLY A 128 -9.53 -5.99 -4.42
CA GLY A 128 -9.77 -7.34 -3.88
C GLY A 128 -8.88 -8.42 -4.51
N LEU A 129 -8.60 -8.33 -5.82
CA LEU A 129 -7.69 -9.24 -6.51
C LEU A 129 -6.23 -9.02 -6.11
N LEU A 130 -5.84 -7.77 -5.89
CA LEU A 130 -4.46 -7.37 -5.63
C LEU A 130 -4.03 -7.58 -4.16
N ILE A 131 -4.96 -7.66 -3.21
CA ILE A 131 -4.63 -8.02 -1.82
C ILE A 131 -4.34 -9.50 -1.61
N ALA A 132 -4.55 -10.35 -2.63
CA ALA A 132 -4.23 -11.77 -2.56
C ALA A 132 -2.70 -12.00 -2.47
N PRO A 133 -2.26 -13.16 -1.94
CA PRO A 133 -0.85 -13.55 -1.92
C PRO A 133 -0.19 -13.41 -3.31
N GLY A 134 0.98 -12.76 -3.34
CA GLY A 134 1.76 -12.55 -4.56
C GLY A 134 2.99 -13.46 -4.60
N VAL A 135 3.16 -14.19 -5.70
CA VAL A 135 4.39 -14.96 -5.98
C VAL A 135 5.24 -14.10 -6.93
N PRO A 136 6.51 -13.79 -6.60
CA PRO A 136 7.40 -13.11 -7.53
C PRO A 136 7.66 -14.00 -8.75
N SER A 137 7.70 -13.40 -9.92
CA SER A 137 8.23 -14.07 -11.11
C SER A 137 9.76 -14.16 -11.02
N GLY A 138 10.32 -15.16 -11.72
CA GLY A 138 11.76 -15.35 -11.85
C GLY A 138 12.27 -16.60 -11.14
N ASN A 139 13.42 -17.08 -11.64
CA ASN A 139 14.12 -18.25 -11.12
C ASN A 139 15.25 -17.83 -10.18
N GLY A 140 15.76 -18.78 -9.41
CA GLY A 140 16.91 -18.57 -8.54
C GLY A 140 16.56 -17.75 -7.30
N TRP A 141 15.59 -18.21 -6.52
CA TRP A 141 15.28 -17.55 -5.25
C TRP A 141 16.39 -17.80 -4.23
N TYR A 142 16.56 -16.87 -3.31
CA TYR A 142 17.54 -16.96 -2.23
C TYR A 142 16.82 -16.88 -0.89
N GLY A 143 17.21 -17.73 0.04
CA GLY A 143 16.92 -17.49 1.45
C GLY A 143 17.97 -16.56 2.02
N GLN A 144 17.57 -15.76 3.00
CA GLN A 144 18.45 -14.85 3.72
C GLN A 144 18.22 -15.04 5.21
N TRP A 145 19.29 -15.34 5.94
CA TRP A 145 19.25 -15.50 7.39
C TRP A 145 20.03 -14.36 8.03
N ALA A 146 19.36 -13.55 8.86
CA ALA A 146 20.00 -12.46 9.59
C ALA A 146 20.88 -11.54 8.71
N HIS A 147 20.50 -11.29 7.45
CA HIS A 147 21.36 -10.57 6.52
C HIS A 147 21.46 -9.08 6.87
N GLU A 148 22.65 -8.51 6.70
CA GLU A 148 22.89 -7.08 6.89
C GLU A 148 22.58 -6.34 5.58
N PHE A 149 21.61 -5.43 5.64
CA PHE A 149 21.33 -4.48 4.58
C PHE A 149 21.89 -3.12 4.92
N ALA A 150 22.08 -2.30 3.90
CA ALA A 150 22.38 -0.89 4.07
C ALA A 150 21.41 -0.27 5.09
N ARG A 151 21.97 0.28 6.18
CA ARG A 151 21.23 0.98 7.27
C ARG A 151 20.41 0.08 8.20
N THR A 152 20.66 -1.22 8.20
CA THR A 152 20.08 -2.16 9.18
C THR A 152 21.19 -2.67 10.08
N THR A 153 20.83 -3.08 11.29
CA THR A 153 21.78 -3.70 12.21
C THR A 153 21.75 -5.20 12.02
N LEU A 154 22.92 -5.86 12.07
CA LEU A 154 22.98 -7.32 12.11
C LEU A 154 22.17 -7.84 13.32
N PHE A 155 21.34 -8.86 13.09
CA PHE A 155 20.56 -9.48 14.16
C PHE A 155 21.52 -10.09 15.20
N PRO A 156 21.48 -9.66 16.48
CA PRO A 156 22.45 -10.10 17.48
C PRO A 156 22.22 -11.52 17.99
N GLY A 157 21.12 -12.16 17.60
CA GLY A 157 20.81 -13.55 17.95
C GLY A 157 21.31 -14.53 16.88
N ARG A 158 20.69 -15.71 16.84
CA ARG A 158 21.00 -16.74 15.85
C ARG A 158 19.73 -17.35 15.27
N ILE A 159 19.67 -17.46 13.95
CA ILE A 159 18.62 -18.23 13.28
C ILE A 159 18.98 -19.72 13.36
N VAL A 160 18.06 -20.52 13.91
CA VAL A 160 18.23 -21.97 14.08
C VAL A 160 17.66 -22.71 12.89
N SER A 161 16.46 -22.32 12.45
CA SER A 161 15.83 -22.88 11.25
C SER A 161 14.88 -21.89 10.62
N PHE A 162 14.76 -21.98 9.30
CA PHE A 162 13.78 -21.24 8.52
C PHE A 162 13.09 -22.18 7.55
N GLN A 163 11.77 -22.20 7.57
CA GLN A 163 10.95 -23.04 6.71
C GLN A 163 9.81 -22.26 6.09
N VAL A 164 9.49 -22.57 4.83
CA VAL A 164 8.29 -22.09 4.15
C VAL A 164 7.53 -23.30 3.65
N ARG A 165 6.27 -23.45 4.09
CA ARG A 165 5.42 -24.61 3.76
C ARG A 165 6.08 -25.95 4.12
N GLY A 166 6.81 -25.98 5.22
CA GLY A 166 7.59 -27.13 5.69
C GLY A 166 8.82 -27.47 4.84
N LEU A 167 9.13 -26.69 3.79
CA LEU A 167 10.39 -26.81 3.07
C LEU A 167 11.46 -25.98 3.79
N PRO A 168 12.64 -26.55 4.09
CA PRO A 168 13.75 -25.79 4.66
C PRO A 168 14.26 -24.78 3.64
N ILE A 169 14.45 -23.54 4.10
CA ILE A 169 14.99 -22.46 3.31
C ILE A 169 16.44 -22.22 3.76
N PRO A 170 17.46 -22.54 2.95
CA PRO A 170 18.85 -22.31 3.30
C PRO A 170 19.17 -20.80 3.32
N ASP A 171 20.28 -20.44 3.95
CA ASP A 171 20.90 -19.13 3.73
C ASP A 171 21.69 -19.18 2.42
N GLY A 172 21.21 -18.49 1.39
CA GLY A 172 21.73 -18.56 0.02
C GLY A 172 20.75 -19.18 -0.99
N PRO A 173 21.25 -19.68 -2.14
CA PRO A 173 20.41 -20.15 -3.24
C PRO A 173 19.47 -21.30 -2.85
N ILE A 174 18.19 -21.19 -3.21
CA ILE A 174 17.19 -22.23 -3.01
C ILE A 174 17.21 -23.17 -4.21
N ALA A 175 17.91 -24.30 -4.08
CA ALA A 175 18.05 -25.29 -5.15
C ALA A 175 16.70 -25.77 -5.73
N ALA A 176 15.69 -25.91 -4.87
CA ALA A 176 14.36 -26.38 -5.24
C ALA A 176 13.36 -25.22 -5.46
N THR A 177 13.78 -24.16 -6.16
CA THR A 177 12.92 -22.98 -6.41
C THR A 177 11.59 -23.39 -7.08
N ASP A 178 11.64 -24.26 -8.10
CA ASP A 178 10.44 -24.71 -8.82
C ASP A 178 9.48 -25.48 -7.92
N ALA A 179 10.01 -26.34 -7.04
CA ALA A 179 9.20 -27.09 -6.08
C ALA A 179 8.57 -26.16 -5.04
N LEU A 180 9.30 -25.14 -4.57
CA LEU A 180 8.75 -24.13 -3.67
C LEU A 180 7.65 -23.33 -4.37
N GLN A 181 7.88 -22.84 -5.58
CA GLN A 181 6.88 -22.11 -6.37
C GLN A 181 5.63 -22.96 -6.65
N ALA A 182 5.79 -24.23 -7.03
CA ALA A 182 4.68 -25.16 -7.21
C ALA A 182 3.88 -25.35 -5.91
N LYS A 183 4.56 -25.51 -4.76
CA LYS A 183 3.89 -25.63 -3.45
C LYS A 183 3.18 -24.36 -3.01
N LEU A 184 3.65 -23.19 -3.44
CA LEU A 184 3.02 -21.90 -3.19
C LEU A 184 1.81 -21.69 -4.09
N GLY A 185 1.88 -22.09 -5.36
CA GLY A 185 0.76 -22.00 -6.30
C GLY A 185 -0.35 -23.02 -6.05
N ALA A 186 -0.04 -24.15 -5.41
CA ALA A 186 -1.00 -25.22 -5.15
C ALA A 186 -1.95 -24.95 -3.97
N THR A 187 -1.77 -23.87 -3.21
CA THR A 187 -2.60 -23.59 -2.03
C THR A 187 -2.86 -22.12 -1.81
N ASP A 188 -4.02 -21.83 -1.24
CA ASP A 188 -4.38 -20.46 -0.87
C ASP A 188 -3.68 -19.95 0.39
N THR A 189 -3.05 -20.83 1.18
CA THR A 189 -2.39 -20.49 2.45
C THR A 189 -0.90 -20.79 2.40
N VAL A 190 -0.11 -19.75 2.66
CA VAL A 190 1.34 -19.83 2.83
C VAL A 190 1.69 -19.65 4.30
N ARG A 191 2.56 -20.51 4.82
CA ARG A 191 3.07 -20.43 6.19
C ARG A 191 4.59 -20.44 6.17
N ALA A 192 5.18 -19.47 6.86
CA ALA A 192 6.60 -19.38 7.12
C ALA A 192 6.86 -19.49 8.62
N VAL A 193 7.89 -20.22 8.99
CA VAL A 193 8.28 -20.47 10.38
C VAL A 193 9.78 -20.25 10.52
N VAL A 194 10.17 -19.39 11.46
CA VAL A 194 11.55 -19.12 11.84
C VAL A 194 11.69 -19.48 13.31
N VAL A 195 12.66 -20.34 13.60
CA VAL A 195 13.09 -20.61 14.98
C VAL A 195 14.41 -19.89 15.18
N LEU A 196 14.50 -19.09 16.24
CA LEU A 196 15.68 -18.29 16.54
C LEU A 196 16.02 -18.34 18.03
N THR A 197 17.27 -18.02 18.33
CA THR A 197 17.75 -17.72 19.68
C THR A 197 17.94 -16.21 19.80
N THR A 198 17.37 -15.59 20.83
CA THR A 198 17.46 -14.15 21.05
C THR A 198 18.89 -13.71 21.33
N GLY A 199 19.26 -12.54 20.80
CA GLY A 199 20.52 -11.86 21.12
C GLY A 199 20.36 -10.82 22.23
N ARG A 200 21.42 -10.04 22.47
CA ARG A 200 21.33 -8.83 23.29
C ARG A 200 20.32 -7.84 22.72
N ALA A 201 19.66 -7.07 23.58
CA ALA A 201 18.84 -5.94 23.15
C ALA A 201 19.66 -4.97 22.27
N PHE A 202 19.03 -4.47 21.21
CA PHE A 202 19.63 -3.49 20.31
C PHE A 202 18.60 -2.45 19.88
N THR A 203 19.09 -1.26 19.55
CA THR A 203 18.32 -0.18 18.95
C THR A 203 18.51 -0.26 17.44
N GLY A 204 17.42 -0.47 16.70
CA GLY A 204 17.48 -0.56 15.24
C GLY A 204 16.50 -1.58 14.68
N ARG A 205 16.65 -1.83 13.38
CA ARG A 205 15.91 -2.86 12.64
C ARG A 205 16.91 -3.89 12.13
N ALA A 206 16.64 -5.17 12.37
CA ALA A 206 17.46 -6.30 11.91
C ALA A 206 16.60 -7.31 11.16
N GLN A 207 17.10 -7.86 10.04
CA GLN A 207 16.40 -8.95 9.37
C GLN A 207 16.52 -10.20 10.24
N LEU A 208 15.43 -10.97 10.35
CA LEU A 208 15.46 -12.31 10.95
C LEU A 208 15.63 -13.34 9.85
N ALA A 209 14.69 -13.38 8.92
CA ALA A 209 14.74 -14.25 7.76
C ALA A 209 13.97 -13.65 6.58
N GLY A 210 14.36 -14.00 5.37
CA GLY A 210 13.64 -13.61 4.17
C GLY A 210 13.80 -14.59 3.02
N VAL A 211 12.86 -14.52 2.08
CA VAL A 211 12.97 -15.17 0.77
C VAL A 211 12.94 -14.07 -0.27
N VAL A 212 13.95 -14.02 -1.12
CA VAL A 212 14.13 -12.93 -2.09
C VAL A 212 14.25 -13.49 -3.50
N SER A 213 13.58 -12.84 -4.45
CA SER A 213 13.78 -13.08 -5.88
C SER A 213 14.76 -12.05 -6.43
N PRO A 214 15.77 -12.45 -7.22
CA PRO A 214 16.76 -11.52 -7.79
C PRO A 214 16.13 -10.44 -8.69
N THR A 215 14.95 -10.70 -9.27
CA THR A 215 14.24 -9.76 -10.15
C THR A 215 13.02 -9.10 -9.50
N GLY A 216 12.51 -9.67 -8.40
CA GLY A 216 11.24 -9.27 -7.81
C GLY A 216 11.34 -8.61 -6.43
N GLY A 217 12.51 -8.68 -5.79
CA GLY A 217 12.67 -8.32 -4.38
C GLY A 217 12.08 -9.37 -3.44
N ASP A 218 11.76 -8.94 -2.22
CA ASP A 218 11.34 -9.83 -1.14
C ASP A 218 9.97 -10.47 -1.42
N PHE A 219 9.92 -11.81 -1.40
CA PHE A 219 8.69 -12.59 -1.30
C PHE A 219 8.13 -12.56 0.12
N LEU A 220 9.04 -12.61 1.08
CA LEU A 220 8.74 -12.70 2.49
C LEU A 220 9.88 -12.03 3.24
N GLY A 221 9.56 -11.08 4.11
CA GLY A 221 10.50 -10.52 5.08
C GLY A 221 9.98 -10.69 6.50
N LEU A 222 10.81 -11.25 7.38
CA LEU A 222 10.62 -11.23 8.83
C LEU A 222 11.77 -10.44 9.45
N TRP A 223 11.43 -9.47 10.29
CA TRP A 223 12.37 -8.51 10.86
C TRP A 223 12.12 -8.33 12.36
N GLN A 224 13.11 -7.81 13.05
CA GLN A 224 13.00 -7.36 14.43
C GLN A 224 13.26 -5.86 14.53
N GLN A 225 12.48 -5.17 15.36
CA GLN A 225 12.73 -3.79 15.76
C GLN A 225 12.50 -3.65 17.27
N GLY A 226 13.59 -3.48 18.02
CA GLY A 226 13.55 -3.61 19.48
C GLY A 226 13.02 -5.00 19.88
N GLN A 227 11.96 -5.07 20.67
CA GLN A 227 11.30 -6.34 21.02
C GLN A 227 10.18 -6.76 20.05
N SER A 228 9.89 -5.95 19.03
CA SER A 228 8.79 -6.23 18.11
C SER A 228 9.26 -7.07 16.94
N VAL A 229 8.40 -7.96 16.46
CA VAL A 229 8.60 -8.70 15.21
C VAL A 229 7.77 -8.03 14.13
N LEU A 230 8.39 -7.78 12.98
CA LEU A 230 7.73 -7.23 11.80
C LEU A 230 7.64 -8.28 10.71
N GLY A 231 6.49 -8.35 10.05
CA GLY A 231 6.23 -9.20 8.90
C GLY A 231 5.91 -8.37 7.66
N PHE A 232 6.46 -8.79 6.52
CA PHE A 232 6.25 -8.19 5.21
C PHE A 232 5.89 -9.30 4.22
N PRO A 233 4.61 -9.74 4.19
CA PRO A 233 4.15 -10.66 3.17
C PRO A 233 4.09 -9.96 1.82
N ARG A 234 4.54 -10.63 0.77
CA ARG A 234 4.32 -10.14 -0.58
C ARG A 234 2.88 -10.39 -1.03
N LEU A 235 2.22 -9.30 -1.41
CA LEU A 235 0.88 -9.33 -2.00
C LEU A 235 0.97 -9.00 -3.50
N ARG A 236 -0.07 -9.32 -4.27
CA ARG A 236 -0.13 -8.97 -5.70
C ARG A 236 -0.10 -7.45 -5.93
N MET A 237 -0.59 -6.65 -4.99
CA MET A 237 -0.47 -5.19 -5.02
C MET A 237 1.00 -4.76 -4.99
N THR A 238 1.87 -5.48 -4.26
CA THR A 238 3.32 -5.23 -4.25
C THR A 238 3.95 -5.57 -5.59
N ASN A 239 3.48 -6.62 -6.28
CA ASN A 239 3.86 -6.89 -7.67
C ASN A 239 3.42 -5.76 -8.63
N ALA A 240 2.31 -5.08 -8.32
CA ALA A 240 1.82 -3.93 -9.09
C ALA A 240 2.53 -2.61 -8.71
N GLY A 241 3.57 -2.66 -7.87
CA GLY A 241 4.31 -1.47 -7.43
C GLY A 241 3.57 -0.63 -6.38
N LEU A 242 2.60 -1.21 -5.68
CA LEU A 242 1.95 -0.59 -4.51
C LEU A 242 2.61 -1.04 -3.21
N ARG A 243 2.55 -0.21 -2.17
CA ARG A 243 3.09 -0.58 -0.86
C ARG A 243 2.28 -1.70 -0.20
N GLY A 244 2.98 -2.74 0.26
CA GLY A 244 2.37 -3.79 1.07
C GLY A 244 2.19 -3.33 2.53
N PRO A 245 1.21 -3.90 3.26
CA PRO A 245 1.06 -3.61 4.67
C PRO A 245 2.18 -4.21 5.53
N VAL A 246 2.48 -3.56 6.65
CA VAL A 246 3.44 -4.04 7.65
C VAL A 246 2.68 -4.62 8.84
N PHE A 247 3.10 -5.80 9.27
CA PHE A 247 2.56 -6.49 10.44
C PHE A 247 3.54 -6.34 11.59
N ILE A 248 3.08 -6.02 12.80
CA ILE A 248 3.92 -5.73 13.97
C ILE A 248 3.39 -6.42 15.22
N VAL A 249 3.99 -7.55 15.60
CA VAL A 249 3.74 -8.15 16.92
C VAL A 249 4.67 -7.49 17.93
N ARG A 250 4.11 -6.63 18.77
CA ARG A 250 4.86 -5.88 19.79
C ARG A 250 5.28 -6.79 20.94
N GLU A 251 6.46 -6.51 21.49
CA GLU A 251 7.01 -7.24 22.65
C GLU A 251 7.04 -8.77 22.43
N ALA A 252 7.26 -9.18 21.18
CA ALA A 252 7.31 -10.56 20.71
C ALA A 252 8.61 -11.29 21.11
N ILE A 253 9.69 -10.53 21.28
CA ILE A 253 11.04 -11.04 21.56
C ILE A 253 11.43 -10.68 22.99
N PRO A 254 11.75 -11.68 23.86
CA PRO A 254 12.24 -11.43 25.21
C PRO A 254 13.53 -10.59 25.25
N GLU A 255 13.72 -9.79 26.32
CA GLU A 255 14.97 -9.02 26.52
C GLU A 255 16.17 -9.92 26.85
N GLN A 256 15.92 -11.04 27.50
CA GLN A 256 16.97 -11.97 27.89
C GLN A 256 17.51 -12.67 26.64
N ALA A 257 18.82 -12.52 26.40
CA ALA A 257 19.52 -13.25 25.35
C ALA A 257 19.53 -14.76 25.66
N GLY A 258 19.54 -15.59 24.62
CA GLY A 258 19.56 -17.04 24.74
C GLY A 258 18.18 -17.73 24.73
N ASP A 259 17.09 -16.96 24.75
CA ASP A 259 15.74 -17.53 24.70
C ASP A 259 15.43 -18.05 23.29
N SER A 260 14.74 -19.20 23.21
CA SER A 260 14.20 -19.71 21.95
C SER A 260 12.87 -19.04 21.63
N VAL A 261 12.75 -18.50 20.42
CA VAL A 261 11.52 -17.88 19.92
C VAL A 261 11.16 -18.52 18.58
N THR A 262 9.91 -18.93 18.45
CA THR A 262 9.33 -19.37 17.18
C THR A 262 8.48 -18.25 16.62
N VAL A 263 8.95 -17.62 15.55
CA VAL A 263 8.19 -16.64 14.78
C VAL A 263 7.50 -17.37 13.63
N SER A 264 6.19 -17.18 13.49
CA SER A 264 5.49 -17.71 12.33
C SER A 264 4.59 -16.66 11.68
N MET A 265 4.58 -16.66 10.35
CA MET A 265 3.68 -15.85 9.56
C MET A 265 2.89 -16.74 8.63
N GLU A 266 1.58 -16.66 8.74
CA GLU A 266 0.63 -17.36 7.89
C GLU A 266 -0.17 -16.32 7.11
N TRP A 267 -0.28 -16.47 5.80
CA TRP A 267 -1.12 -15.61 5.00
C TRP A 267 -1.92 -16.41 4.00
N SER A 268 -3.19 -16.04 3.87
CA SER A 268 -4.17 -16.64 2.98
C SER A 268 -4.88 -15.57 2.15
N LEU A 269 -5.88 -15.95 1.34
CA LEU A 269 -6.76 -14.99 0.67
C LEU A 269 -7.57 -14.12 1.65
N ARG A 270 -7.79 -14.58 2.89
CA ARG A 270 -8.71 -13.94 3.83
C ARG A 270 -8.04 -13.26 5.01
N HIS A 271 -6.84 -13.69 5.38
CA HIS A 271 -6.16 -13.15 6.54
C HIS A 271 -4.66 -13.34 6.47
N VAL A 272 -3.96 -12.48 7.18
CA VAL A 272 -2.55 -12.62 7.54
C VAL A 272 -2.45 -12.69 9.06
N THR A 273 -1.74 -13.68 9.56
CA THR A 273 -1.44 -13.84 10.98
C THR A 273 0.07 -13.83 11.15
N LEU A 274 0.58 -12.90 11.96
CA LEU A 274 1.95 -12.91 12.44
C LEU A 274 1.91 -13.30 13.92
N SER A 275 2.75 -14.25 14.32
CA SER A 275 2.83 -14.72 15.70
C SER A 275 4.27 -14.94 16.12
N ALA A 276 4.53 -14.76 17.41
CA ALA A 276 5.78 -15.09 18.06
C ALA A 276 5.47 -15.86 19.34
N GLU A 277 6.06 -17.03 19.46
CA GLU A 277 5.91 -17.92 20.61
C GLU A 277 7.26 -18.07 21.30
N SER A 278 7.27 -17.85 22.61
CA SER A 278 8.45 -17.94 23.46
C SER A 278 8.04 -18.47 24.84
N ARG A 279 9.00 -18.61 25.76
CA ARG A 279 8.72 -19.02 27.15
C ARG A 279 7.77 -18.09 27.90
N ILE A 280 7.68 -16.80 27.51
CA ILE A 280 6.79 -15.82 28.15
C ILE A 280 5.36 -15.88 27.59
N GLY A 281 5.11 -16.74 26.60
CA GLY A 281 3.81 -16.94 25.98
C GLY A 281 3.82 -16.68 24.48
N ARG A 282 2.63 -16.79 23.89
CA ARG A 282 2.37 -16.53 22.48
C ARG A 282 1.72 -15.16 22.30
N LYS A 283 2.34 -14.31 21.48
CA LYS A 283 1.75 -13.07 21.00
C LYS A 283 1.43 -13.20 19.53
N GLU A 284 0.28 -12.69 19.13
CA GLU A 284 -0.16 -12.75 17.74
C GLU A 284 -0.93 -11.51 17.31
N GLN A 285 -0.86 -11.23 16.02
CA GLN A 285 -1.62 -10.19 15.35
C GLN A 285 -2.22 -10.78 14.09
N ARG A 286 -3.51 -10.58 13.92
CA ARG A 286 -4.26 -11.03 12.76
C ARG A 286 -4.87 -9.85 12.04
N LEU A 287 -4.68 -9.80 10.73
CA LEU A 287 -5.36 -8.88 9.82
C LEU A 287 -6.31 -9.66 8.93
N THR A 288 -7.50 -9.13 8.79
CA THR A 288 -8.47 -9.58 7.80
C THR A 288 -8.19 -8.87 6.48
N LEU A 289 -7.93 -9.64 5.41
CA LEU A 289 -7.68 -9.11 4.07
C LEU A 289 -8.99 -8.84 3.36
N THR A 290 -9.38 -7.57 3.34
CA THR A 290 -10.59 -7.06 2.68
C THR A 290 -10.20 -6.08 1.57
N PRO A 291 -11.06 -5.83 0.57
CA PRO A 291 -10.72 -4.92 -0.53
C PRO A 291 -10.34 -3.51 -0.07
N GLU A 292 -10.79 -3.06 1.10
CA GLU A 292 -10.37 -1.77 1.65
C GLU A 292 -8.86 -1.66 1.94
N VAL A 293 -8.17 -2.77 2.25
CA VAL A 293 -6.71 -2.79 2.50
C VAL A 293 -5.91 -2.32 1.29
N PHE A 294 -6.41 -2.57 0.08
CA PHE A 294 -5.79 -2.08 -1.16
C PHE A 294 -5.53 -0.58 -1.16
N TRP A 295 -6.47 0.21 -0.61
CA TRP A 295 -6.38 1.66 -0.62
C TRP A 295 -5.27 2.20 0.26
N ALA A 296 -4.86 1.45 1.28
CA ALA A 296 -3.75 1.82 2.12
C ALA A 296 -2.39 1.67 1.38
N GLY A 297 -2.32 0.88 0.30
CA GLY A 297 -1.13 0.78 -0.56
C GLY A 297 -0.76 2.06 -1.32
N PHE A 298 -1.68 3.03 -1.40
CA PHE A 298 -1.41 4.35 -1.97
C PHE A 298 -0.81 5.33 -0.97
N LEU A 299 -0.70 4.97 0.32
CA LEU A 299 -0.16 5.89 1.31
C LEU A 299 1.37 6.03 1.21
N PRO A 300 1.93 7.20 1.52
CA PRO A 300 3.38 7.44 1.43
C PRO A 300 4.19 6.87 2.60
N PHE A 301 3.55 6.30 3.62
CA PHE A 301 4.20 5.86 4.86
C PHE A 301 3.88 4.41 5.17
N ASP A 302 4.78 3.75 5.90
CA ASP A 302 4.50 2.45 6.49
C ASP A 302 3.44 2.61 7.58
N TYR A 303 2.43 1.75 7.58
CA TYR A 303 1.37 1.77 8.57
C TYR A 303 1.20 0.38 9.18
N ASP A 304 1.03 0.37 10.50
CA ASP A 304 0.72 -0.84 11.27
C ASP A 304 -0.76 -1.17 11.07
N LEU A 305 -1.03 -2.28 10.38
CA LEU A 305 -2.41 -2.75 10.21
C LEU A 305 -2.98 -3.45 11.45
N GLY A 306 -2.27 -3.40 12.58
CA GLY A 306 -2.73 -3.90 13.87
C GLY A 306 -3.89 -3.13 14.44
N GLY A 307 -5.07 -3.76 14.41
CA GLY A 307 -6.29 -3.24 15.02
C GLY A 307 -7.27 -2.62 14.02
N THR A 308 -8.30 -1.98 14.58
CA THR A 308 -9.43 -1.44 13.82
C THR A 308 -9.04 -0.12 13.13
N ASN A 309 -8.44 -0.22 11.93
CA ASN A 309 -8.04 0.96 11.14
C ASN A 309 -9.23 1.60 10.40
N TRP A 310 -10.11 2.23 11.18
CA TRP A 310 -11.34 2.88 10.70
C TRP A 310 -11.10 3.87 9.54
N TRP A 311 -9.94 4.54 9.52
CA TRP A 311 -9.61 5.53 8.50
C TRP A 311 -9.38 4.90 7.12
N ILE A 312 -8.98 3.62 7.04
CA ILE A 312 -8.87 2.89 5.76
C ILE A 312 -10.26 2.70 5.15
N SER A 313 -11.24 2.34 6.00
CA SER A 313 -12.64 2.26 5.58
C SER A 313 -13.16 3.63 5.10
N VAL A 314 -12.76 4.73 5.74
CA VAL A 314 -13.12 6.09 5.28
C VAL A 314 -12.50 6.41 3.92
N LEU A 315 -11.20 6.12 3.74
CA LEU A 315 -10.50 6.34 2.49
C LEU A 315 -11.15 5.53 1.35
N ALA A 316 -11.38 4.24 1.57
CA ALA A 316 -12.01 3.37 0.60
C ALA A 316 -13.47 3.79 0.30
N ALA A 317 -14.23 4.19 1.34
CA ALA A 317 -15.58 4.72 1.20
C ALA A 317 -15.64 5.95 0.28
N GLY A 318 -14.76 6.92 0.53
CA GLY A 318 -14.66 8.14 -0.26
C GLY A 318 -14.12 7.91 -1.67
N ALA A 319 -13.13 7.04 -1.83
CA ALA A 319 -12.50 6.78 -3.13
C ALA A 319 -13.38 5.99 -4.10
N VAL A 320 -14.29 5.15 -3.60
CA VAL A 320 -15.09 4.24 -4.43
C VAL A 320 -16.56 4.60 -4.43
N PHE A 321 -17.18 4.64 -3.26
CA PHE A 321 -18.64 4.68 -3.18
C PHE A 321 -19.19 6.09 -3.41
N PHE A 322 -18.45 7.12 -3.03
CA PHE A 322 -18.81 8.50 -3.39
C PHE A 322 -18.84 8.70 -4.91
N PRO A 323 -17.82 8.31 -5.71
CA PRO A 323 -17.90 8.34 -7.17
C PRO A 323 -19.04 7.51 -7.76
N ILE A 324 -19.38 6.34 -7.19
CA ILE A 324 -20.55 5.55 -7.64
C ILE A 324 -21.84 6.37 -7.46
N GLY A 325 -22.04 6.93 -6.27
CA GLY A 325 -23.21 7.75 -5.97
C GLY A 325 -23.31 9.00 -6.85
N LEU A 326 -22.19 9.70 -7.03
CA LEU A 326 -22.10 10.87 -7.89
C LEU A 326 -22.39 10.52 -9.36
N GLY A 327 -21.76 9.46 -9.86
CA GLY A 327 -21.88 9.02 -11.25
C GLY A 327 -23.26 8.48 -11.62
N LEU A 328 -24.01 7.97 -10.64
CA LEU A 328 -25.36 7.41 -10.81
C LEU A 328 -26.45 8.28 -10.15
N THR A 329 -26.21 9.57 -9.90
CA THR A 329 -27.14 10.45 -9.17
C THR A 329 -28.57 10.48 -9.73
N ARG A 330 -28.74 10.43 -11.06
CA ARG A 330 -30.05 10.37 -11.75
C ARG A 330 -30.79 9.05 -11.54
N ARG A 331 -30.07 8.00 -11.15
CA ARG A 331 -30.57 6.67 -10.85
C ARG A 331 -30.15 6.30 -9.43
N ALA A 332 -30.50 7.15 -8.46
CA ALA A 332 -30.08 7.01 -7.05
C ALA A 332 -30.26 5.58 -6.50
N ALA A 333 -31.39 4.93 -6.78
CA ALA A 333 -31.64 3.54 -6.40
C ALA A 333 -30.62 2.56 -7.00
N TRP A 334 -30.22 2.76 -8.26
CA TRP A 334 -29.15 1.99 -8.90
C TRP A 334 -27.79 2.30 -8.26
N GLY A 335 -27.49 3.56 -7.94
CA GLY A 335 -26.25 3.93 -7.25
C GLY A 335 -26.08 3.20 -5.91
N LEU A 336 -27.14 3.17 -5.10
CA LEU A 336 -27.16 2.44 -3.83
C LEU A 336 -27.12 0.91 -4.06
N GLY A 337 -27.90 0.39 -5.01
CA GLY A 337 -27.90 -1.03 -5.35
C GLY A 337 -26.53 -1.53 -5.82
N VAL A 338 -25.86 -0.79 -6.71
CA VAL A 338 -24.48 -1.06 -7.15
C VAL A 338 -23.51 -1.01 -5.98
N SER A 339 -23.66 -0.06 -5.06
CA SER A 339 -22.82 0.03 -3.87
C SER A 339 -22.96 -1.20 -2.97
N VAL A 340 -24.19 -1.64 -2.71
CA VAL A 340 -24.47 -2.88 -1.95
C VAL A 340 -23.89 -4.11 -2.66
N LEU A 341 -24.11 -4.25 -3.97
CA LEU A 341 -23.57 -5.36 -4.75
C LEU A 341 -22.04 -5.36 -4.78
N THR A 342 -21.41 -4.18 -4.80
CA THR A 342 -19.95 -4.06 -4.78
C THR A 342 -19.36 -4.45 -3.42
N LEU A 343 -20.00 -4.03 -2.32
CA LEU A 343 -19.62 -4.42 -0.95
C LEU A 343 -19.83 -5.92 -0.68
N ALA A 344 -20.94 -6.49 -1.14
CA ALA A 344 -21.28 -7.90 -0.91
C ALA A 344 -20.55 -8.85 -1.87
N GLY A 345 -20.62 -8.55 -3.17
CA GLY A 345 -20.23 -9.44 -4.24
C GLY A 345 -18.72 -9.47 -4.48
N GLY A 346 -18.04 -8.32 -4.36
CA GLY A 346 -16.60 -8.23 -4.60
C GLY A 346 -15.79 -9.20 -3.75
N PRO A 347 -15.92 -9.16 -2.40
CA PRO A 347 -15.21 -10.10 -1.54
C PRO A 347 -15.50 -11.58 -1.84
N PHE A 348 -16.77 -11.91 -2.10
CA PHE A 348 -17.20 -13.28 -2.35
C PHE A 348 -16.61 -13.84 -3.65
N LEU A 349 -16.68 -13.08 -4.74
CA LEU A 349 -16.17 -13.51 -6.05
C LEU A 349 -14.64 -13.66 -6.07
N LEU A 350 -13.95 -12.94 -5.20
CA LEU A 350 -12.49 -12.86 -5.17
C LEU A 350 -11.85 -13.73 -4.07
N GLY A 351 -12.68 -14.39 -3.25
CA GLY A 351 -12.23 -15.26 -2.16
C GLY A 351 -11.64 -14.53 -0.95
N CYS A 352 -11.60 -13.19 -0.96
CA CYS A 352 -11.13 -12.39 0.16
C CYS A 352 -12.22 -12.24 1.24
N ALA A 353 -11.85 -11.67 2.39
CA ALA A 353 -12.79 -11.55 3.50
C ALA A 353 -13.82 -10.44 3.24
N ALA A 354 -15.03 -10.64 3.77
CA ALA A 354 -16.08 -9.64 3.71
C ALA A 354 -15.66 -8.35 4.42
N SER A 355 -16.02 -7.21 3.85
CA SER A 355 -15.74 -5.91 4.45
C SER A 355 -16.43 -5.75 5.80
N SER A 356 -15.78 -5.01 6.69
CA SER A 356 -16.28 -4.76 8.05
C SER A 356 -17.63 -4.01 8.03
N ALA A 357 -18.45 -4.15 9.09
CA ALA A 357 -19.70 -3.41 9.23
C ALA A 357 -19.50 -1.89 9.14
N LEU A 358 -18.36 -1.37 9.61
CA LEU A 358 -18.01 0.03 9.47
C LEU A 358 -17.82 0.42 8.00
N THR A 359 -17.13 -0.40 7.21
CA THR A 359 -16.96 -0.19 5.77
C THR A 359 -18.31 -0.14 5.05
N TRP A 360 -19.27 -0.99 5.46
CA TRP A 360 -20.63 -0.95 4.93
C TRP A 360 -21.35 0.37 5.21
N VAL A 361 -21.35 0.81 6.47
CA VAL A 361 -21.98 2.07 6.89
C VAL A 361 -21.36 3.26 6.15
N LEU A 362 -20.02 3.34 6.13
CA LEU A 362 -19.30 4.43 5.48
C LEU A 362 -19.46 4.40 3.95
N GLY A 363 -19.45 3.23 3.32
CA GLY A 363 -19.65 3.09 1.88
C GLY A 363 -21.03 3.59 1.44
N LEU A 364 -22.10 3.18 2.15
CA LEU A 364 -23.46 3.64 1.85
C LEU A 364 -23.66 5.13 2.13
N ALA A 365 -23.07 5.64 3.23
CA ALA A 365 -23.07 7.06 3.52
C ALA A 365 -22.36 7.87 2.42
N ALA A 366 -21.18 7.41 1.98
CA ALA A 366 -20.41 8.05 0.90
C ALA A 366 -21.18 8.05 -0.43
N ALA A 367 -21.80 6.93 -0.81
CA ALA A 367 -22.66 6.87 -2.00
C ALA A 367 -23.84 7.83 -1.90
N THR A 368 -24.49 7.91 -0.74
CA THR A 368 -25.60 8.85 -0.50
C THR A 368 -25.12 10.29 -0.64
N CYS A 369 -23.99 10.64 -0.03
CA CYS A 369 -23.36 11.97 -0.18
C CYS A 369 -23.05 12.29 -1.65
N GLY A 370 -22.52 11.33 -2.40
CA GLY A 370 -22.27 11.48 -3.84
C GLY A 370 -23.55 11.78 -4.63
N ILE A 371 -24.65 11.08 -4.33
CA ILE A 371 -25.96 11.33 -4.95
C ILE A 371 -26.47 12.73 -4.62
N LEU A 372 -26.45 13.12 -3.33
CA LEU A 372 -26.90 14.43 -2.87
C LEU A 372 -26.11 15.56 -3.52
N LEU A 373 -24.78 15.45 -3.56
CA LEU A 373 -23.92 16.42 -4.24
C LEU A 373 -24.23 16.46 -5.73
N GLY A 374 -24.42 15.31 -6.38
CA GLY A 374 -24.80 15.26 -7.79
C GLY A 374 -26.09 16.02 -8.10
N ARG A 375 -27.09 15.92 -7.21
CA ARG A 375 -28.35 16.67 -7.33
C ARG A 375 -28.15 18.17 -7.15
N LEU A 376 -27.38 18.58 -6.14
CA LEU A 376 -27.04 19.98 -5.88
C LEU A 376 -26.32 20.61 -7.08
N LEU A 377 -25.42 19.86 -7.72
CA LEU A 377 -24.66 20.28 -8.89
C LEU A 377 -25.42 20.14 -10.21
N ARG A 378 -26.67 19.63 -10.19
CA ARG A 378 -27.50 19.37 -11.38
C ARG A 378 -26.84 18.42 -12.40
N PHE A 379 -26.08 17.44 -11.89
CA PHE A 379 -25.63 16.26 -12.65
C PHE A 379 -26.83 15.33 -12.97
#